data_AF-A0A6A4T680-F1
#
_entry.id   AF-A0A6A4T680-F1
#
_cell.length_a   1.000
_cell.length_b   1.000
_cell.length_c   1.000
_cell.angle_alpha   90.00
_cell.angle_beta   90.00
_cell.angle_gamma   90.00
#
_symmetry.space_group_name_H-M   'P 1'
#
loop_
_entity.id
_entity.type
_entity.pdbx_description
1 polymer ?
#
loop_
_entity_poly.entity_id
_entity_poly.type
_entity_poly.pdbx_seq_one_letter_code
_entity_poly.pdbx_strand_id
1 'polypeptide(L)'
;MLGAQPARGKQKKTRENIVVRRRRRFLRHTQRLTHTGELQEEKTVSFRGRGLKGQELNCPQGYTGLVLKEINKPGSDQEDRTLKVSSVFDKLTYWNLETPPNSDDTIVMAMDWPELAEAIHVPVED
;
A
#
# COMPACT_ATOMS: atom_id res chain seq x y z
N MET A 1 6.54 -15.30 -63.60
CA MET A 1 5.49 -15.01 -62.62
C MET A 1 6.15 -14.78 -61.27
N LEU A 2 5.92 -13.61 -60.67
CA LEU A 2 6.47 -13.18 -59.39
C LEU A 2 5.81 -13.96 -58.23
N GLY A 3 6.62 -14.49 -57.31
CA GLY A 3 6.15 -15.01 -56.02
C GLY A 3 6.69 -14.13 -54.89
N ALA A 4 5.93 -13.13 -54.47
CA ALA A 4 6.24 -12.28 -53.33
C ALA A 4 5.91 -13.02 -52.01
N GLN A 5 6.89 -13.17 -51.12
CA GLN A 5 6.65 -13.61 -49.73
C GLN A 5 6.10 -12.44 -48.89
N PRO A 6 5.10 -12.65 -48.03
CA PRO A 6 4.61 -11.59 -47.16
C PRO A 6 5.52 -11.42 -45.93
N ALA A 7 5.85 -10.17 -45.63
CA ALA A 7 6.63 -9.76 -44.47
C ALA A 7 5.87 -10.02 -43.16
N ARG A 8 6.55 -10.66 -42.19
CA ARG A 8 6.06 -10.82 -40.81
C ARG A 8 5.90 -9.45 -40.14
N GLY A 9 4.65 -9.05 -39.94
CA GLY A 9 4.30 -7.86 -39.15
C GLY A 9 4.76 -8.00 -37.70
N LYS A 10 5.50 -7.01 -37.22
CA LYS A 10 5.86 -6.88 -35.80
C LYS A 10 4.59 -6.49 -35.01
N GLN A 11 4.13 -7.35 -34.11
CA GLN A 11 3.08 -7.00 -33.16
C GLN A 11 3.62 -5.93 -32.19
N LYS A 12 3.14 -4.68 -32.34
CA LYS A 12 3.27 -3.66 -31.30
C LYS A 12 2.42 -4.11 -30.10
N LYS A 13 3.09 -4.43 -28.99
CA LYS A 13 2.45 -4.67 -27.70
C LYS A 13 1.91 -3.34 -27.18
N THR A 14 0.66 -3.05 -27.52
CA THR A 14 -0.10 -1.92 -26.98
C THR A 14 -0.14 -2.06 -25.45
N ARG A 15 0.33 -1.04 -24.73
CA ARG A 15 0.22 -0.97 -23.28
C ARG A 15 -1.25 -0.78 -22.94
N GLU A 16 -1.89 -1.83 -22.44
CA GLU A 16 -3.21 -1.71 -21.82
C GLU A 16 -3.05 -0.92 -20.51
N ASN A 17 -3.66 0.25 -20.46
CA ASN A 17 -3.93 0.95 -19.21
C ASN A 17 -4.89 0.07 -18.41
N ILE A 18 -4.45 -0.41 -17.25
CA ILE A 18 -5.28 -1.23 -16.37
C ILE A 18 -6.38 -0.33 -15.79
N VAL A 19 -7.59 -0.49 -16.33
CA VAL A 19 -8.82 0.03 -15.74
C VAL A 19 -9.23 -0.92 -14.63
N VAL A 20 -9.01 -0.52 -13.38
CA VAL A 20 -9.45 -1.29 -12.20
C VAL A 20 -10.97 -1.15 -12.08
N ARG A 21 -11.72 -2.07 -12.67
CA ARG A 21 -13.18 -2.17 -12.49
C ARG A 21 -13.49 -2.94 -11.20
N ARG A 22 -13.84 -2.21 -10.12
CA ARG A 22 -14.35 -2.78 -8.87
C ARG A 22 -15.70 -3.49 -9.12
N ARG A 23 -15.75 -4.81 -8.98
CA ARG A 23 -17.02 -5.53 -8.77
C ARG A 23 -17.44 -5.30 -7.32
N ARG A 24 -18.41 -4.41 -7.10
CA ARG A 24 -19.09 -4.27 -5.81
C ARG A 24 -19.93 -5.53 -5.58
N ARG A 25 -19.54 -6.35 -4.60
CA ARG A 25 -20.47 -7.29 -3.96
C ARG A 25 -20.69 -6.77 -2.54
N PHE A 26 -21.83 -6.15 -2.34
CA PHE A 26 -22.31 -5.67 -1.04
C PHE A 26 -22.63 -6.90 -0.20
N LEU A 27 -21.86 -7.15 0.85
CA LEU A 27 -22.28 -8.02 1.94
C LEU A 27 -22.21 -7.18 3.22
N ARG A 28 -23.38 -6.81 3.72
CA ARG A 28 -23.49 -6.18 5.05
C ARG A 28 -23.03 -7.22 6.07
N HIS A 29 -21.91 -6.97 6.73
CA HIS A 29 -21.59 -7.57 8.00
C HIS A 29 -21.14 -6.45 8.92
N THR A 30 -22.01 -6.11 9.85
CA THR A 30 -21.69 -5.39 11.08
C THR A 30 -20.72 -6.26 11.88
N GLN A 31 -19.41 -6.06 11.69
CA GLN A 31 -18.40 -6.58 12.59
C GLN A 31 -18.19 -5.53 13.68
N ARG A 32 -18.53 -5.90 14.90
CA ARG A 32 -18.13 -5.18 16.11
C ARG A 32 -16.60 -5.11 16.10
N LEU A 33 -16.05 -3.93 16.33
CA LEU A 33 -14.65 -3.74 16.70
C LEU A 33 -14.39 -4.51 17.99
N THR A 34 -14.01 -5.77 17.86
CA THR A 34 -13.25 -6.46 18.90
C THR A 34 -11.81 -6.06 18.65
N HIS A 35 -11.28 -5.15 19.47
CA HIS A 35 -9.84 -5.06 19.67
C HIS A 35 -9.41 -6.32 20.44
N THR A 36 -9.53 -7.48 19.80
CA THR A 36 -8.90 -8.71 20.26
C THR A 36 -7.41 -8.47 20.14
N GLY A 37 -6.74 -8.33 21.29
CA GLY A 37 -5.29 -8.43 21.36
C GLY A 37 -4.89 -9.81 20.86
N GLU A 38 -4.75 -9.94 19.54
CA GLU A 38 -3.98 -11.02 18.96
C GLU A 38 -2.57 -10.85 19.52
N LEU A 39 -2.06 -11.91 20.15
CA LEU A 39 -0.67 -12.01 20.57
C LEU A 39 0.18 -11.79 19.32
N GLN A 40 0.56 -10.55 19.05
CA GLN A 40 1.42 -10.22 17.93
C GLN A 40 2.73 -10.96 18.19
N GLU A 41 3.10 -11.84 17.27
CA GLU A 41 4.39 -12.53 17.34
C GLU A 41 5.50 -11.49 17.43
N GLU A 42 6.17 -11.46 18.58
CA GLU A 42 7.32 -10.62 18.81
C GLU A 42 8.46 -11.08 17.89
N LYS A 43 8.84 -10.25 16.93
CA LYS A 43 9.95 -10.52 16.02
C LYS A 43 11.22 -9.92 16.62
N THR A 44 12.34 -10.65 16.61
CA THR A 44 13.64 -10.12 17.06
C THR A 44 14.69 -10.32 15.96
N VAL A 45 15.42 -9.25 15.61
CA VAL A 45 16.53 -9.29 14.64
C VAL A 45 17.68 -8.42 15.10
N SER A 46 18.82 -8.49 14.43
CA SER A 46 19.92 -7.55 14.62
C SER A 46 20.20 -6.75 13.36
N PHE A 47 20.39 -5.45 13.48
CA PHE A 47 20.84 -4.59 12.38
C PHE A 47 22.07 -3.81 12.84
N ARG A 48 23.18 -3.91 12.08
CA ARG A 48 24.46 -3.26 12.42
C ARG A 48 24.96 -3.60 13.85
N GLY A 49 24.70 -4.82 14.32
CA GLY A 49 25.04 -5.27 15.67
C GLY A 49 24.13 -4.77 16.80
N ARG A 50 23.05 -4.04 16.48
CA ARG A 50 22.03 -3.59 17.44
C ARG A 50 20.80 -4.48 17.38
N GLY A 51 20.26 -4.86 18.53
CA GLY A 51 19.03 -5.65 18.63
C GLY A 51 17.80 -4.81 18.32
N LEU A 52 16.92 -5.33 17.47
CA LEU A 52 15.63 -4.73 17.12
C LEU A 52 14.51 -5.66 17.55
N LYS A 53 13.43 -5.07 18.06
CA LYS A 53 12.17 -5.73 18.39
C LYS A 53 11.12 -5.27 17.41
N GLY A 54 10.37 -6.20 16.85
CA GLY A 54 9.49 -5.93 15.73
C GLY A 54 8.10 -6.49 15.95
N GLN A 55 7.14 -5.80 15.34
CA GLN A 55 5.72 -6.12 15.35
C GLN A 55 5.16 -5.97 13.94
N GLU A 56 4.31 -6.90 13.54
CA GLU A 56 3.58 -6.78 12.28
C GLU A 56 2.40 -5.82 12.45
N LEU A 57 2.35 -4.80 11.58
CA LEU A 57 1.25 -3.85 11.47
C LEU A 57 0.49 -4.15 10.18
N ASN A 58 -0.82 -4.36 10.31
CA ASN A 58 -1.70 -4.47 9.16
C ASN A 58 -2.00 -3.07 8.61
N CYS A 59 -2.23 -2.96 7.30
CA CYS A 59 -2.83 -1.75 6.74
C CYS A 59 -4.24 -1.53 7.33
N PRO A 60 -4.68 -0.27 7.50
CA PRO A 60 -6.01 0.04 8.02
C PRO A 60 -7.11 -0.57 7.15
N GLN A 61 -8.26 -0.89 7.74
CA GLN A 61 -9.32 -1.60 7.04
C GLN A 61 -9.78 -0.85 5.78
N GLY A 62 -9.78 -1.52 4.64
CA GLY A 62 -10.15 -0.91 3.34
C GLY A 62 -9.02 -0.17 2.64
N TYR A 63 -7.82 -0.12 3.23
CA TYR A 63 -6.61 0.47 2.64
C TYR A 63 -5.65 -0.61 2.15
N THR A 64 -4.77 -0.24 1.21
CA THR A 64 -3.62 -1.06 0.79
C THR A 64 -2.40 -0.16 0.69
N GLY A 65 -1.24 -0.68 1.08
CA GLY A 65 0.03 0.01 1.00
C GLY A 65 0.60 -0.02 -0.42
N LEU A 66 1.12 1.12 -0.89
CA LEU A 66 1.74 1.25 -2.20
C LEU A 66 3.17 1.76 -2.04
N VAL A 67 4.11 1.13 -2.73
CA VAL A 67 5.46 1.69 -2.92
C VAL A 67 5.48 2.37 -4.27
N LEU A 68 5.71 3.68 -4.27
CA LEU A 68 5.77 4.50 -5.48
C LEU A 68 7.22 4.80 -5.84
N LYS A 69 7.54 4.76 -7.13
CA LYS A 69 8.84 5.15 -7.68
C LYS A 69 8.65 6.23 -8.72
N GLU A 70 9.44 7.29 -8.62
CA GLU A 70 9.52 8.31 -9.65
C GLU A 70 10.27 7.76 -10.87
N ILE A 71 9.72 8.00 -12.05
CA ILE A 71 10.22 7.38 -13.30
C ILE A 71 11.25 8.27 -13.98
N ASN A 72 11.02 9.58 -13.90
CA ASN A 72 11.85 10.61 -14.48
C ASN A 72 12.11 11.67 -13.40
N LYS A 73 13.36 12.04 -13.20
CA LYS A 73 13.69 13.17 -12.33
C LYS A 73 13.35 14.46 -13.11
N PRO A 74 12.38 15.28 -12.66
CA PRO A 74 12.03 16.50 -13.37
C PRO A 74 13.25 17.44 -13.42
N GLY A 75 13.44 18.10 -14.56
CA GLY A 75 14.54 19.05 -14.76
C GLY A 75 14.34 20.37 -14.00
N SER A 76 13.10 20.64 -13.59
CA SER A 76 12.67 21.83 -12.86
C SER A 76 11.44 21.54 -11.99
N ASP A 77 11.15 22.38 -11.00
CA ASP A 77 9.98 22.23 -10.12
C ASP A 77 8.63 22.54 -10.80
N GLN A 78 8.66 22.98 -12.06
CA GLN A 78 7.46 23.32 -12.85
C GLN A 78 6.96 22.15 -13.70
N GLU A 79 7.72 21.05 -13.75
CA GLU A 79 7.37 19.85 -14.53
C GLU A 79 6.50 18.88 -13.72
N ASP A 80 5.53 18.28 -14.40
CA ASP A 80 4.68 17.23 -13.83
C ASP A 80 5.52 16.00 -13.45
N ARG A 81 5.43 15.60 -12.17
CA ARG A 81 6.06 14.39 -11.67
C ARG A 81 5.22 13.16 -11.99
N THR A 82 5.85 12.17 -12.61
CA THR A 82 5.19 10.88 -12.87
C THR A 82 5.72 9.81 -11.91
N LEU A 83 4.82 9.31 -11.05
CA LEU A 83 5.06 8.18 -10.16
C LEU A 83 4.48 6.89 -10.75
N LYS A 84 5.16 5.77 -10.53
CA LYS A 84 4.68 4.42 -10.82
C LYS A 84 4.62 3.58 -9.56
N VAL A 85 3.58 2.77 -9.43
CA VAL A 85 3.53 1.73 -8.40
C VAL A 85 4.59 0.68 -8.72
N SER A 86 5.51 0.45 -7.79
CA SER A 86 6.51 -0.62 -7.90
C SER A 86 6.11 -1.88 -7.15
N SER A 87 5.37 -1.75 -6.04
CA SER A 87 4.88 -2.88 -5.26
C SER A 87 3.68 -2.47 -4.42
N VAL A 88 2.93 -3.49 -4.00
CA VAL A 88 1.74 -3.37 -3.14
C VAL A 88 1.99 -4.24 -1.91
N PHE A 89 1.51 -3.81 -0.75
CA PHE A 89 1.59 -4.56 0.50
C PHE A 89 0.34 -4.34 1.34
N ASP A 90 -0.07 -5.38 2.09
CA ASP A 90 -1.20 -5.29 3.02
C ASP A 90 -0.75 -5.21 4.48
N LYS A 91 0.54 -5.44 4.71
CA LYS A 91 1.18 -5.44 6.03
C LYS A 91 2.62 -4.97 5.95
N LEU A 92 3.11 -4.41 7.04
CA LEU A 92 4.52 -4.05 7.22
C LEU A 92 5.01 -4.50 8.60
N THR A 93 6.31 -4.68 8.78
CA THR A 93 6.87 -4.90 10.12
C THR A 93 7.50 -3.61 10.61
N TYR A 94 6.99 -3.09 11.71
CA TYR A 94 7.60 -1.97 12.43
C TYR A 94 8.66 -2.52 13.38
N TRP A 95 9.83 -1.88 13.39
CA TRP A 95 10.98 -2.29 14.20
C TRP A 95 11.37 -1.13 15.11
N ASN A 96 11.47 -1.42 16.40
CA ASN A 96 11.95 -0.50 17.41
C ASN A 96 13.30 -0.99 17.98
N LEU A 97 14.10 -0.06 18.48
CA LEU A 97 15.42 -0.34 19.00
C LEU A 97 15.32 -0.82 20.44
N GLU A 98 15.74 -2.07 20.69
CA GLU A 98 15.85 -2.71 22.01
C GLU A 98 14.55 -2.85 22.84
N THR A 99 13.51 -2.07 22.55
CA THR A 99 12.21 -2.07 23.21
C THR A 99 11.12 -2.62 22.28
N PRO A 100 10.20 -3.47 22.77
CA PRO A 100 9.08 -3.93 21.97
C PRO A 100 8.20 -2.74 21.51
N PRO A 101 7.68 -2.78 20.27
CA PRO A 101 6.65 -1.85 19.86
C PRO A 101 5.43 -1.87 20.79
N ASN A 102 4.77 -0.73 20.95
CA ASN A 102 3.60 -0.58 21.81
C ASN A 102 2.56 0.40 21.20
N SER A 103 1.42 0.57 21.87
CA SER A 103 0.31 1.42 21.39
C SER A 103 0.63 2.91 21.32
N ASP A 104 1.59 3.40 22.10
CA ASP A 104 1.96 4.80 22.18
C ASP A 104 3.00 5.19 21.11
N ASP A 105 3.50 4.21 20.35
CA ASP A 105 4.40 4.46 19.24
C ASP A 105 3.66 5.20 18.13
N THR A 106 4.23 6.32 17.67
CA THR A 106 3.58 7.24 16.73
C THR A 106 3.11 6.60 15.44
N ILE A 107 3.84 5.59 14.93
CA ILE A 107 3.45 4.86 13.72
C ILE A 107 2.24 3.94 13.97
N VAL A 108 2.10 3.39 15.18
CA VAL A 108 0.97 2.55 15.56
C VAL A 108 -0.27 3.43 15.65
N MET A 109 -0.18 4.55 16.37
CA MET A 109 -1.25 5.55 16.43
C MET A 109 -1.65 6.10 15.06
N ALA A 110 -0.68 6.28 14.15
CA ALA A 110 -0.96 6.76 12.79
C ALA A 110 -1.78 5.77 11.95
N MET A 111 -1.75 4.47 12.26
CA MET A 111 -2.58 3.47 11.56
C MET A 111 -4.07 3.62 11.89
N ASP A 112 -4.43 4.24 13.00
CA ASP A 112 -5.84 4.48 13.38
C ASP A 112 -6.41 5.76 12.74
N TRP A 113 -5.54 6.65 12.25
CA TRP A 113 -5.96 7.93 11.66
C TRP A 113 -6.98 7.80 10.51
N PRO A 114 -6.88 6.84 9.58
CA PRO A 114 -7.83 6.75 8.48
C PRO A 114 -9.29 6.53 8.90
N GLU A 115 -9.53 5.76 9.96
CA GLU A 115 -10.89 5.56 10.51
C GLU A 115 -11.46 6.88 11.04
N LEU A 116 -10.64 7.63 11.79
CA LEU A 116 -11.03 8.94 12.30
C LEU A 116 -11.24 9.97 11.17
N ALA A 117 -10.37 9.94 10.16
CA ALA A 117 -10.47 10.82 9.00
C ALA A 117 -11.76 10.56 8.21
N GLU A 118 -12.17 9.30 8.05
CA GLU A 118 -13.44 8.95 7.41
C GLU A 118 -14.62 9.58 8.16
N ALA A 119 -14.67 9.44 9.49
CA ALA A 119 -15.73 10.01 10.32
C ALA A 119 -15.83 11.54 10.24
N ILE A 120 -14.69 12.24 10.16
CA ILE A 120 -14.64 13.71 10.09
C ILE A 120 -15.10 14.24 8.72
N HIS A 121 -14.77 13.53 7.64
CA HIS A 121 -15.01 14.00 6.26
C HIS A 121 -16.31 13.46 5.65
N VAL A 122 -17.17 12.80 6.44
CA VAL A 122 -18.51 12.39 5.97
C VAL A 122 -19.31 13.64 5.57
N PRO A 123 -20.01 13.63 4.41
CA PRO A 123 -20.91 14.71 4.02
C PRO A 123 -21.99 14.95 5.08
N VAL A 124 -22.33 16.21 5.34
CA VAL A 124 -23.43 16.58 6.24
C VAL A 124 -24.75 16.48 5.47
N GLU A 125 -25.75 15.81 6.02
CA GLU A 125 -27.12 15.81 5.49
C GLU A 125 -27.78 17.17 5.81
N ASP A 126 -28.44 17.77 4.82
CA ASP A 126 -29.17 19.04 4.94
C ASP A 126 -30.49 18.91 5.71
#